data_AF-A0A366ZMJ5-F1
#
_entry.id   AF-A0A366ZMJ5-F1
#
_cell.length_a   1.000
_cell.length_b   1.000
_cell.length_c   1.000
_cell.angle_alpha   90.00
_cell.angle_beta   90.00
_cell.angle_gamma   90.00
#
_symmetry.space_group_name_H-M   'P 1'
#
loop_
_entity.id
_entity.type
_entity.pdbx_description
1 polymer ?
#
loop_
_entity_poly.entity_id
_entity_poly.type
_entity_poly.pdbx_seq_one_letter_code
_entity_poly.pdbx_strand_id
1 'polypeptide(L)' 'MRVAVDAGAVHVEVVNGAGRPAVPTRHDRGRGAGLPGMRERAAVHGGCVDAGPTPDGGFAVRAALPLAPAGRSGVPV' A
#
# COMPACT_ATOMS: atom_id res chain seq x y z
N MET A 1 -11.40 6.11 1.05
CA MET A 1 -10.45 5.34 1.88
C MET A 1 -11.24 4.53 2.89
N ARG A 2 -10.86 3.27 3.07
CA ARG A 2 -11.44 2.33 4.04
C ARG A 2 -10.33 1.74 4.90
N VAL A 3 -10.64 1.49 6.17
CA VAL A 3 -9.77 0.79 7.11
C VAL A 3 -10.59 -0.31 7.77
N ALA A 4 -10.08 -1.52 7.80
CA ALA A 4 -10.67 -2.66 8.47
C ALA A 4 -9.62 -3.33 9.35
N VAL A 5 -10.07 -3.97 10.42
CA VAL A 5 -9.19 -4.70 11.34
C VAL A 5 -9.81 -6.08 11.54
N ASP A 6 -8.99 -7.11 11.40
CA ASP A 6 -9.34 -8.47 11.82
C ASP A 6 -8.43 -8.92 12.97
N ALA A 7 -8.56 -10.19 13.39
CA ALA A 7 -7.81 -10.72 14.53
C ALA A 7 -6.27 -10.67 14.36
N GLY A 8 -5.76 -10.58 13.13
CA GLY A 8 -4.34 -10.65 12.82
C GLY A 8 -3.77 -9.43 12.12
N ALA A 9 -4.57 -8.58 11.49
CA ALA A 9 -4.06 -7.48 10.67
C ALA A 9 -4.98 -6.25 10.59
N VAL A 10 -4.36 -5.11 10.29
CA VAL A 10 -5.01 -3.89 9.80
C VAL A 10 -4.93 -3.88 8.28
N HIS A 11 -6.09 -3.73 7.64
CA HIS A 11 -6.22 -3.57 6.20
C HIS A 11 -6.58 -2.13 5.86
N VAL A 12 -5.84 -1.53 4.94
CA VAL A 12 -6.09 -0.17 4.45
C VAL A 12 -6.33 -0.24 2.94
N GLU A 13 -7.43 0.34 2.48
CA GLU A 13 -7.73 0.45 1.06
C GLU A 13 -8.02 1.91 0.67
N VAL A 14 -7.33 2.37 -0.36
CA VAL A 14 -7.59 3.65 -1.01
C VAL A 14 -7.95 3.37 -2.46
N VAL A 15 -9.21 3.63 -2.83
CA VAL A 15 -9.68 3.56 -4.21
C VAL A 15 -9.95 4.96 -4.71
N ASN A 16 -9.31 5.31 -5.81
CA ASN A 16 -9.65 6.46 -6.63
C ASN A 16 -10.46 5.96 -7.82
N GLY A 17 -11.60 6.61 -8.10
CA GLY A 17 -12.38 6.33 -9.31
C GLY A 17 -11.63 6.75 -10.58
N ALA A 18 -12.23 6.47 -11.74
CA ALA A 18 -11.65 6.84 -13.03
C ALA A 18 -11.32 8.34 -13.07
N GLY A 19 -10.05 8.65 -13.34
CA GLY A 19 -9.60 10.03 -13.50
C GLY A 19 -9.88 10.54 -14.91
N ARG A 20 -9.87 11.86 -15.07
CA ARG A 20 -9.65 12.45 -16.40
C ARG A 20 -8.17 12.30 -16.79
N PRO A 21 -7.82 12.25 -18.09
CA PRO A 21 -6.43 12.29 -18.52
C PRO A 21 -5.69 13.44 -17.83
N ALA A 22 -4.67 13.13 -17.05
CA ALA A 22 -3.89 14.13 -16.35
C ALA A 22 -2.96 14.83 -17.36
N VAL A 23 -2.99 16.17 -17.37
CA VAL A 23 -1.93 16.96 -18.01
C VAL A 23 -0.75 16.99 -17.04
N PRO A 24 0.44 16.51 -17.41
CA PRO A 24 1.57 16.47 -16.49
C PRO A 24 1.88 17.86 -15.93
N THR A 25 1.71 18.07 -14.63
CA THR A 25 2.05 19.32 -13.95
C THR A 25 3.51 19.30 -13.50
N ARG A 26 4.09 20.48 -13.23
CA ARG A 26 5.47 20.55 -12.69
C ARG A 26 5.63 19.83 -11.33
N HIS A 27 4.53 19.58 -10.61
CA HIS A 27 4.52 18.80 -9.36
C HIS A 27 4.53 17.29 -9.56
N ASP A 28 4.29 16.80 -10.78
CA ASP A 28 4.33 15.37 -11.09
C ASP A 28 5.77 14.83 -11.17
N ARG A 29 6.76 15.72 -10.97
CA ARG A 29 8.19 15.40 -10.83
C ARG A 29 8.56 14.84 -9.45
N GLY A 30 7.61 14.31 -8.69
CA GLY A 30 7.97 13.39 -7.61
C GLY A 30 8.76 12.23 -8.21
N ARG A 31 9.82 11.76 -7.57
CA ARG A 31 10.69 10.68 -8.09
C ARG A 31 9.99 9.30 -8.27
N GLY A 32 8.66 9.25 -8.25
CA GLY A 32 7.89 8.01 -8.24
C GLY A 32 7.99 7.21 -6.93
N ALA A 33 8.52 7.83 -5.87
CA ALA A 33 8.86 7.14 -4.62
C ALA A 33 7.65 6.80 -3.72
N GLY A 34 6.43 7.19 -4.10
CA GLY A 34 5.22 6.96 -3.29
C GLY A 34 4.95 5.47 -3.05
N LEU A 35 4.73 4.69 -4.12
CA LEU A 35 4.46 3.25 -4.01
C LEU A 35 5.67 2.46 -3.49
N PRO A 36 6.92 2.66 -3.97
CA PRO A 36 8.09 2.00 -3.40
C PRO A 36 8.26 2.26 -1.91
N GLY A 37 8.16 3.53 -1.48
CA GLY A 37 8.28 3.87 -0.06
C GLY A 37 7.15 3.30 0.80
N MET A 38 5.93 3.17 0.26
CA MET A 38 4.84 2.47 0.97
C MET A 38 5.14 0.98 1.16
N ARG A 39 5.67 0.30 0.13
CA ARG A 39 6.06 -1.12 0.21
C ARG A 39 7.17 -1.34 1.23
N GLU A 40 8.20 -0.50 1.20
CA GLU A 40 9.31 -0.55 2.16
C GLU A 40 8.80 -0.37 3.60
N ARG A 41 7.95 0.63 3.85
CA ARG A 41 7.39 0.87 5.19
C ARG A 41 6.52 -0.29 5.66
N ALA A 42 5.70 -0.89 4.80
CA ALA A 42 4.90 -2.05 5.19
C ALA A 42 5.78 -3.27 5.49
N ALA A 43 6.81 -3.51 4.67
CA ALA A 43 7.72 -4.64 4.84
C ALA A 43 8.48 -4.60 6.17
N VAL A 44 8.85 -3.42 6.67
CA VAL A 44 9.46 -3.24 8.01
C VAL A 44 8.59 -3.83 9.13
N HIS A 45 7.27 -3.86 8.93
CA HIS A 45 6.31 -4.43 9.88
C HIS A 45 5.83 -5.84 9.51
N GLY A 46 6.46 -6.49 8.52
CA GLY A 46 6.02 -7.80 8.01
C GLY A 46 4.73 -7.73 7.19
N GLY A 47 4.31 -6.54 6.78
CA GLY A 47 3.15 -6.32 5.94
C GLY A 47 3.48 -6.20 4.45
N CYS A 48 2.45 -5.95 3.65
CA CYS A 48 2.56 -5.80 2.20
C CYS A 48 1.70 -4.66 1.66
N VAL A 49 2.03 -4.18 0.45
CA VAL A 49 1.24 -3.21 -0.31
C VAL A 49 1.10 -3.66 -1.75
N ASP A 50 -0.14 -3.77 -2.21
CA ASP A 50 -0.50 -3.93 -3.62
C ASP A 50 -1.09 -2.63 -4.17
N ALA A 51 -0.81 -2.34 -5.44
CA ALA A 51 -1.28 -1.12 -6.09
C ALA A 51 -1.43 -1.32 -7.59
N GLY A 52 -2.57 -0.92 -8.15
CA GLY A 52 -2.85 -1.09 -9.57
C GLY A 52 -4.18 -0.47 -10.03
N PRO A 53 -4.43 -0.48 -11.34
CA PRO A 53 -5.70 -0.01 -11.90
C PRO A 53 -6.86 -0.90 -11.47
N THR A 54 -8.06 -0.32 -11.34
CA THR A 54 -9.29 -1.08 -11.09
C THR A 54 -10.04 -1.38 -12.40
N PRO A 55 -10.91 -2.40 -12.44
CA PRO A 55 -11.72 -2.71 -13.62
C PRO A 55 -12.56 -1.53 -14.11
N ASP A 56 -13.00 -0.66 -13.20
CA ASP A 56 -13.80 0.53 -13.50
C ASP A 56 -12.94 1.72 -14.00
N GLY A 57 -11.66 1.50 -14.33
CA GLY A 57 -10.74 2.51 -14.84
C GLY A 57 -10.14 3.43 -13.78
N GLY A 58 -10.32 3.09 -12.49
CA GLY A 58 -9.73 3.79 -11.35
C GLY A 58 -8.35 3.25 -10.97
N PHE A 59 -7.91 3.57 -9.75
CA PHE A 59 -6.66 3.05 -9.17
C PHE A 59 -6.89 2.70 -7.70
N ALA A 60 -6.40 1.54 -7.29
CA ALA A 60 -6.49 1.07 -5.92
C ALA A 60 -5.09 0.88 -5.32
N VAL A 61 -4.96 1.23 -4.03
CA VAL A 61 -3.83 0.86 -3.17
C VAL A 61 -4.40 0.10 -1.99
N ARG A 62 -3.84 -1.09 -1.74
CA ARG A 62 -4.25 -2.01 -0.67
C ARG A 62 -3.04 -2.34 0.18
N ALA A 63 -3.15 -2.16 1.48
CA ALA A 63 -2.10 -2.52 2.43
C ALA A 63 -2.65 -3.48 3.49
N ALA A 64 -1.83 -4.45 3.87
CA ALA A 64 -2.09 -5.33 5.01
C ALA A 64 -0.90 -5.23 5.98
N LEU A 65 -1.18 -4.90 7.24
CA LEU A 65 -0.19 -4.74 8.30
C LEU A 65 -0.55 -5.68 9.46
N PRO A 66 0.30 -6.67 9.80
CA PRO A 66 0.08 -7.54 10.95
C PRO A 66 0.01 -6.75 12.27
N LEU A 67 -0.90 -7.14 13.17
CA LEU A 67 -1.07 -6.53 14.51
C LEU A 67 -0.01 -6.99 15.51
N ALA A 68 0.50 -8.21 15.34
CA ALA A 68 1.71 -8.66 15.99
C ALA A 68 2.83 -8.66 14.95
N PRO A 69 4.00 -8.06 15.21
CA PRO A 69 5.14 -8.28 14.35
C PRO A 69 5.36 -9.80 14.30
N ALA A 70 5.46 -10.37 13.09
CA ALA A 70 5.86 -11.76 12.93
C ALA A 70 7.09 -11.95 13.82
N GLY A 71 6.93 -12.71 14.91
CA GLY A 71 8.01 -12.91 15.87
C GLY A 71 9.22 -13.29 15.04
N ARG A 72 10.35 -12.56 15.21
CA ARG A 72 11.60 -12.95 14.57
C ARG A 72 11.82 -14.40 14.96
N SER A 73 11.54 -15.33 14.04
CA SER A 73 11.98 -16.70 14.15
C SER A 73 13.48 -16.61 13.97
N GLY A 74 14.19 -16.39 15.08
CA GLY A 74 15.63 -16.52 15.12
C GLY A 74 15.94 -17.94 14.65
N VAL A 75 16.67 -18.06 13.55
CA VAL A 75 17.42 -19.28 13.27
C VAL A 75 18.50 -19.33 14.36
N PRO A 76 18.50 -20.32 15.28
CA PRO A 76 19.62 -20.48 16.19
C PRO A 76 20.87 -20.83 15.37
N VAL A 77 21.93 -20.03 15.54
CA VAL A 77 23.29 -20.36 15.08
C VAL A 77 24.03 -21.14 16.16
#